data_AF-A0A1S4CMP2-F1
#
_entry.id   AF-A0A1S4CMP2-F1
#
_cell.length_a   1.000
_cell.length_b   1.000
_cell.length_c   1.000
_cell.angle_alpha   90.00
_cell.angle_beta   90.00
_cell.angle_gamma   90.00
#
_symmetry.space_group_name_H-M   'P 1'
#
loop_
_entity.id
_entity.type
_entity.pdbx_description
1 polymer ?
#
loop_
_entity_poly.entity_id
_entity_poly.type
_entity_poly.pdbx_seq_one_letter_code
_entity_poly.pdbx_strand_id
1 'polypeptide(L)'
;MNGAVLVALAATIGNFLQGWDNATIAGAVVYIKKELTLDASVEGLVVAMSLIGATLVTTCSGTISDSFGRRPMLILSSMFYFLSGLIMLWSPNVYVLLIARLLDGFGIGLAVTLVPLYISETAPSEIRGY
;
A
#
# COMPACT_ATOMS: atom_id res chain seq x y z
N MET A 1 -20.29 -2.63 -20.43
CA MET A 1 -18.81 -2.59 -20.62
C MET A 1 -18.18 -1.36 -19.98
N ASN A 2 -18.62 -0.13 -20.26
CA ASN A 2 -17.99 1.10 -19.72
C ASN A 2 -17.84 1.14 -18.19
N GLY A 3 -18.84 0.67 -17.43
CA GLY A 3 -18.77 0.66 -15.96
C GLY A 3 -17.70 -0.28 -15.38
N ALA A 4 -17.54 -1.48 -15.95
CA ALA A 4 -16.52 -2.44 -15.49
C ALA A 4 -15.10 -1.96 -15.82
N VAL A 5 -14.90 -1.32 -16.98
CA VAL A 5 -13.62 -0.72 -17.36
C VAL A 5 -13.26 0.43 -16.41
N LEU A 6 -14.22 1.27 -16.02
CA LEU A 6 -13.98 2.37 -15.09
C LEU A 6 -13.57 1.87 -13.70
N VAL A 7 -14.21 0.79 -13.24
CA VAL A 7 -13.88 0.14 -11.96
C VAL A 7 -12.52 -0.54 -12.02
N ALA A 8 -12.19 -1.22 -13.12
CA ALA A 8 -10.89 -1.82 -13.33
C ALA A 8 -9.78 -0.77 -13.34
N LEU A 9 -9.97 0.34 -14.07
CA LEU A 9 -9.05 1.47 -14.07
C LEU A 9 -8.86 2.04 -12.66
N ALA A 10 -9.95 2.31 -11.94
CA ALA A 10 -9.87 2.84 -10.58
C ALA A 10 -9.14 1.88 -9.63
N ALA A 11 -9.36 0.57 -9.75
CA ALA A 11 -8.70 -0.42 -8.93
C ALA A 11 -7.20 -0.55 -9.28
N THR A 12 -6.82 -0.48 -10.56
CA THR A 12 -5.42 -0.53 -10.99
C THR A 12 -4.59 0.66 -10.49
N ILE A 13 -5.20 1.80 -10.18
CA ILE A 13 -4.52 2.94 -9.53
C ILE A 13 -3.93 2.53 -8.18
N GLY A 14 -4.60 1.65 -7.43
CA GLY A 14 -4.08 1.14 -6.15
C GLY A 14 -2.77 0.35 -6.31
N ASN A 15 -2.70 -0.51 -7.32
CA ASN A 15 -1.46 -1.24 -7.64
C ASN A 15 -0.39 -0.32 -8.24
N PHE A 16 -0.78 0.69 -9.00
CA PHE A 16 0.15 1.71 -9.48
C PHE A 16 0.79 2.49 -8.33
N LEU A 17 0.01 2.90 -7.33
CA LEU A 17 0.49 3.57 -6.12
C LEU A 17 1.52 2.71 -5.37
N GLN A 18 1.30 1.40 -5.29
CA GLN A 18 2.28 0.49 -4.70
C GLN A 18 3.61 0.48 -5.48
N GLY A 19 3.53 0.37 -6.81
CA GLY A 19 4.72 0.43 -7.66
C GLY A 19 5.47 1.76 -7.50
N TRP A 20 4.72 2.85 -7.35
CA TRP A 20 5.27 4.18 -7.11
C TRP A 20 6.00 4.28 -5.75
N ASP A 21 5.39 3.80 -4.65
CA ASP A 21 6.06 3.82 -3.34
C ASP A 21 7.40 3.06 -3.38
N ASN A 22 7.41 1.84 -3.94
CA ASN A 22 8.62 1.03 -4.09
C ASN A 22 9.72 1.74 -4.92
N ALA A 23 9.34 2.44 -5.99
CA ALA A 23 10.29 3.19 -6.80
C ALA A 23 10.85 4.41 -6.05
N THR A 24 9.98 5.14 -5.32
CA THR A 24 10.40 6.32 -4.56
C THR A 24 11.29 5.98 -3.38
N ILE A 25 11.00 4.92 -2.61
CA ILE A 25 11.85 4.51 -1.48
C ILE A 25 13.23 4.06 -1.95
N ALA A 26 13.32 3.35 -3.08
CA ALA A 26 14.59 2.92 -3.65
C ALA A 26 15.52 4.10 -3.98
N GLY A 27 14.97 5.24 -4.43
CA GLY A 27 15.73 6.47 -4.64
C GLY A 27 15.94 7.30 -3.37
N ALA A 28 14.92 7.39 -2.51
CA ALA A 28 14.91 8.25 -1.33
C ALA A 28 15.82 7.72 -0.22
N VAL A 29 15.99 6.41 -0.09
CA VAL A 29 16.75 5.79 1.01
C VAL A 29 18.20 6.30 1.08
N VAL A 30 18.82 6.60 -0.06
CA VAL A 30 20.18 7.17 -0.15
C VAL A 30 20.25 8.56 0.48
N TYR A 31 19.21 9.38 0.29
CA TYR A 31 19.11 10.73 0.87
C TYR A 31 18.75 10.67 2.34
N ILE A 32 17.78 9.84 2.71
CA ILE A 32 17.35 9.61 4.10
C ILE A 32 18.54 9.17 4.95
N LYS A 33 19.38 8.26 4.43
CA LYS A 33 20.60 7.83 5.11
C LYS A 33 21.55 8.98 5.40
N LYS A 34 21.72 9.90 4.45
CA LYS A 34 22.62 11.05 4.56
C LYS A 34 22.11 12.11 5.52
N GLU A 35 20.80 12.39 5.51
CA GLU A 35 20.20 13.41 6.38
C GLU A 35 20.03 12.95 7.82
N LEU A 36 19.63 11.69 8.04
CA LEU A 36 19.40 11.15 9.39
C LEU A 36 20.62 10.41 9.96
N THR A 37 21.76 10.41 9.26
CA THR A 37 23.00 9.70 9.66
C THR A 37 22.73 8.26 10.11
N LEU A 38 21.96 7.53 9.29
CA LEU A 38 21.50 6.18 9.62
C LEU A 38 22.59 5.12 9.42
N ASP A 39 22.64 4.17 10.35
CA ASP A 39 23.38 2.92 10.17
C ASP A 39 22.71 2.02 9.12
N ALA A 40 23.50 1.18 8.45
CA ALA A 40 23.00 0.28 7.40
C ALA A 40 21.92 -0.69 7.92
N SER A 41 21.98 -1.05 9.20
CA SER A 41 20.97 -1.90 9.85
C SER A 41 19.59 -1.25 9.89
N VAL A 42 19.55 0.06 10.14
CA VAL A 42 18.30 0.82 10.30
C VAL A 42 17.72 1.20 8.94
N GLU A 43 18.57 1.43 7.95
CA GLU A 43 18.17 1.56 6.55
C GLU A 43 17.36 0.35 6.06
N GLY A 44 17.89 -0.86 6.28
CA GLY A 44 17.18 -2.11 5.95
C GLY A 44 15.87 -2.25 6.72
N LEU A 45 15.84 -1.80 7.99
CA LEU A 45 14.64 -1.82 8.80
C LEU A 45 13.54 -0.90 8.24
N VAL A 46 13.87 0.29 7.73
CA VAL A 46 12.91 1.22 7.12
C VAL A 46 12.19 0.57 5.94
N VAL A 47 12.93 -0.12 5.07
CA VAL A 47 12.35 -0.84 3.92
C VAL A 47 11.56 -2.07 4.39
N ALA A 48 12.09 -2.80 5.37
CA ALA A 48 11.43 -3.99 5.91
C ALA A 48 10.11 -3.67 6.63
N MET A 49 9.98 -2.49 7.27
CA MET A 49 8.76 -2.15 8.01
C MET A 49 7.51 -2.08 7.13
N SER A 50 7.62 -1.54 5.90
CA SER A 50 6.51 -1.57 4.94
C SER A 50 6.11 -3.00 4.58
N LEU A 51 7.10 -3.89 4.38
CA LEU A 51 6.86 -5.31 4.08
C LEU A 51 6.20 -6.03 5.26
N ILE A 52 6.69 -5.81 6.48
CA ILE A 52 6.12 -6.39 7.71
C ILE A 52 4.66 -5.94 7.87
N GLY A 53 4.39 -4.65 7.69
CA GLY A 53 3.03 -4.12 7.74
C GLY A 53 2.12 -4.76 6.70
N ALA A 54 2.59 -4.86 5.46
CA ALA A 54 1.86 -5.50 4.38
C ALA A 54 1.57 -6.98 4.67
N THR A 55 2.54 -7.75 5.16
CA THR A 55 2.34 -9.17 5.50
C THR A 55 1.28 -9.36 6.58
N LEU A 56 1.33 -8.57 7.66
CA LEU A 56 0.36 -8.64 8.76
C LEU A 56 -1.05 -8.37 8.26
N VAL A 57 -1.21 -7.30 7.48
CA VAL A 57 -2.53 -6.90 6.98
C VAL A 57 -3.03 -7.85 5.90
N THR A 58 -2.18 -8.32 4.99
CA THR A 58 -2.59 -9.27 3.95
C THR A 58 -3.21 -10.52 4.58
N THR A 59 -2.60 -11.04 5.66
CA THR A 59 -3.07 -12.22 6.39
C THR A 59 -4.47 -12.01 6.99
N CYS A 60 -4.79 -10.82 7.49
CA CYS A 60 -6.09 -10.52 8.09
C CYS A 60 -7.11 -9.94 7.08
N SER A 61 -6.66 -9.41 5.94
CA SER A 61 -7.49 -8.63 5.03
C SER A 61 -8.59 -9.44 4.35
N GLY A 62 -8.36 -10.73 4.09
CA GLY A 62 -9.33 -11.61 3.41
C GLY A 62 -10.62 -11.77 4.21
N THR A 63 -10.52 -12.24 5.45
CA THR A 63 -11.68 -12.45 6.35
C THR A 63 -12.39 -11.15 6.69
N ILE A 64 -11.63 -10.07 6.86
CA ILE A 64 -12.17 -8.74 7.16
C ILE A 64 -12.94 -8.16 5.95
N SER A 65 -12.42 -8.32 4.73
CA SER A 65 -13.09 -7.90 3.49
C SER A 65 -14.37 -8.68 3.19
N ASP A 66 -14.40 -9.95 3.60
CA ASP A 66 -15.60 -10.77 3.49
C ASP A 66 -16.75 -10.28 4.38
N SER A 67 -16.43 -9.69 5.54
CA SER A 67 -17.44 -9.21 6.49
C SER A 67 -17.88 -7.77 6.23
N PHE A 68 -16.95 -6.87 5.84
CA PHE A 68 -17.22 -5.43 5.68
C PHE A 68 -17.46 -4.99 4.23
N GLY A 69 -17.18 -5.86 3.26
CA GLY A 69 -17.25 -5.55 1.83
C GLY A 69 -15.98 -4.91 1.29
N ARG A 70 -15.81 -5.01 -0.04
CA ARG A 70 -14.56 -4.69 -0.74
C ARG A 70 -14.35 -3.18 -0.92
N ARG A 71 -15.41 -2.45 -1.26
CA ARG A 71 -15.35 -1.01 -1.54
C ARG A 71 -14.91 -0.18 -0.32
N PRO A 72 -15.46 -0.37 0.90
CA PRO A 72 -14.97 0.33 2.09
C PRO A 72 -13.50 0.03 2.40
N MET A 73 -13.05 -1.21 2.17
CA MET A 73 -11.67 -1.60 2.44
C MET A 73 -10.67 -0.96 1.46
N LEU A 74 -11.04 -0.78 0.19
CA LEU A 74 -10.23 -0.01 -0.77
C LEU A 74 -10.14 1.47 -0.40
N ILE A 75 -11.21 2.06 0.12
CA ILE A 75 -11.19 3.44 0.64
C ILE A 75 -10.27 3.52 1.87
N LEU A 76 -10.35 2.56 2.78
CA LEU A 76 -9.49 2.49 3.96
C LEU A 76 -8.00 2.37 3.58
N SER A 77 -7.68 1.54 2.58
CA SER A 77 -6.32 1.45 2.01
C SER A 77 -5.83 2.82 1.52
N SER A 78 -6.68 3.54 0.79
CA SER A 78 -6.35 4.88 0.28
C SER A 78 -6.13 5.90 1.42
N MET A 79 -6.91 5.79 2.51
CA MET A 79 -6.71 6.61 3.70
C MET A 79 -5.38 6.31 4.39
N PHE A 80 -4.98 5.04 4.48
CA PHE A 80 -3.69 4.67 5.05
C PHE A 80 -2.53 5.23 4.22
N TYR A 81 -2.57 5.12 2.90
CA TYR A 81 -1.57 5.73 1.99
C TYR A 81 -1.49 7.25 2.15
N PHE A 82 -2.65 7.92 2.24
CA PHE A 82 -2.66 9.37 2.40
C PHE A 82 -2.05 9.79 3.74
N LEU A 83 -2.42 9.08 4.82
CA LEU A 83 -1.95 9.40 6.16
C LEU A 83 -0.47 9.03 6.35
N SER A 84 -0.01 7.90 5.81
CA SER A 84 1.40 7.48 5.84
C SER A 84 2.29 8.50 5.14
N GLY A 85 1.91 8.94 3.94
CA GLY A 85 2.63 9.96 3.18
C GLY A 85 2.73 11.29 3.92
N LEU A 86 1.65 11.70 4.60
CA LEU A 86 1.61 12.94 5.38
C LEU A 86 2.48 12.86 6.64
N ILE A 87 2.52 11.72 7.31
CA ILE A 87 3.41 11.47 8.46
C ILE A 87 4.87 11.40 7.99
N MET A 88 5.15 10.77 6.84
CA MET A 88 6.48 10.75 6.22
C MET A 88 6.98 12.15 5.89
N LEU A 89 6.12 13.01 5.34
CA LEU A 89 6.49 14.38 4.97
C LEU A 89 6.97 15.20 6.17
N TRP A 90 6.36 14.98 7.34
CA TRP A 90 6.72 15.67 8.58
C TRP A 90 7.64 14.86 9.51
N SER A 91 8.22 13.74 9.07
CA SER A 91 8.99 12.87 9.97
C SER A 91 10.30 13.56 10.38
N PRO A 92 10.48 13.93 11.67
CA PRO A 92 11.70 14.60 12.14
C PRO A 92 12.77 13.60 12.60
N ASN A 93 12.36 12.35 12.86
CA ASN A 93 13.18 11.29 13.43
C ASN A 93 12.87 9.96 12.75
N VAL A 94 13.86 9.06 12.77
CA VAL A 94 13.76 7.70 12.20
C VAL A 94 12.57 6.91 12.76
N TYR A 95 12.27 7.02 14.05
CA TYR A 95 11.14 6.30 14.66
C TYR A 95 9.79 6.69 14.04
N VAL A 96 9.61 7.98 13.72
CA VAL A 96 8.38 8.46 13.08
C VAL A 96 8.31 7.95 11.64
N LEU A 97 9.45 7.91 10.94
CA LEU A 97 9.56 7.31 9.61
C LEU A 97 9.21 5.82 9.62
N LEU A 98 9.67 5.05 10.61
CA LEU A 98 9.35 3.63 10.76
C LEU A 98 7.85 3.39 10.98
N ILE A 99 7.21 4.21 11.82
CA ILE A 99 5.76 4.14 12.03
C ILE A 99 5.01 4.49 10.76
N ALA A 100 5.43 5.54 10.06
CA ALA A 100 4.82 5.93 8.79
C ALA A 100 4.92 4.82 7.75
N ARG A 101 6.08 4.14 7.66
CA ARG A 101 6.29 2.98 6.77
C ARG A 101 5.45 1.77 7.16
N LEU A 102 5.26 1.52 8.45
CA LEU A 102 4.35 0.47 8.90
C LEU A 102 2.90 0.75 8.46
N LEU A 103 2.42 1.99 8.64
CA LEU A 103 1.09 2.42 8.20
C LEU A 103 0.94 2.35 6.67
N ASP A 104 1.99 2.73 5.95
CA ASP A 104 2.05 2.60 4.50
C ASP A 104 1.92 1.13 4.06
N GLY A 105 2.65 0.24 4.74
CA GLY A 105 2.54 -1.20 4.58
C GLY A 105 1.11 -1.73 4.77
N PHE A 106 0.35 -1.17 5.71
CA PHE A 106 -1.07 -1.53 5.88
C PHE A 106 -1.92 -1.14 4.67
N GLY A 107 -1.68 0.06 4.11
CA GLY A 107 -2.32 0.50 2.87
C GLY A 107 -1.98 -0.40 1.69
N ILE A 108 -0.69 -0.69 1.50
CA ILE A 108 -0.17 -1.60 0.47
C ILE A 108 -0.81 -2.98 0.58
N GLY A 109 -0.78 -3.58 1.78
CA GLY A 109 -1.31 -4.92 2.02
C GLY A 109 -2.79 -5.03 1.64
N LEU A 110 -3.61 -4.05 2.01
CA LEU A 110 -5.01 -4.01 1.61
C LEU A 110 -5.17 -3.87 0.08
N ALA A 111 -4.41 -2.98 -0.56
CA ALA A 111 -4.53 -2.75 -2.00
C ALA A 111 -4.21 -4.04 -2.79
N VAL A 112 -3.09 -4.71 -2.47
CA VAL A 112 -2.64 -5.91 -3.18
C VAL A 112 -3.64 -7.05 -3.14
N THR A 113 -4.27 -7.29 -1.99
CA THR A 113 -5.25 -8.38 -1.87
C THR A 113 -6.59 -8.00 -2.52
N LEU A 114 -7.04 -6.76 -2.31
CA LEU A 114 -8.41 -6.36 -2.63
C LEU A 114 -8.61 -5.90 -4.07
N VAL A 115 -7.60 -5.28 -4.69
CA VAL A 115 -7.67 -4.81 -6.07
C VAL A 115 -7.99 -5.96 -7.04
N PRO A 116 -7.23 -7.07 -7.09
CA PRO A 116 -7.53 -8.18 -8.01
C PRO A 116 -8.87 -8.87 -7.68
N LEU A 117 -9.22 -8.99 -6.38
CA LEU A 117 -10.51 -9.52 -5.95
C LEU A 117 -11.68 -8.67 -6.45
N TYR A 118 -11.59 -7.35 -6.28
CA TYR A 118 -12.65 -6.42 -6.65
C TYR A 118 -12.82 -6.34 -8.18
N ILE A 119 -11.71 -6.38 -8.93
CA ILE A 119 -11.73 -6.47 -10.40
C ILE A 119 -12.41 -7.77 -10.82
N SER A 120 -12.03 -8.91 -10.23
CA SER A 120 -12.66 -10.19 -10.51
C SER A 120 -14.16 -10.15 -10.22
N GLU A 121 -14.59 -9.64 -9.07
CA GLU A 121 -16.00 -9.52 -8.70
C GLU A 121 -16.84 -8.65 -9.65
N THR A 122 -16.24 -7.59 -10.21
CA THR A 122 -16.95 -6.62 -11.05
C THR A 122 -16.85 -6.95 -12.55
N ALA A 123 -15.88 -7.74 -12.98
CA ALA A 123 -15.67 -8.07 -14.38
C ALA A 123 -16.78 -9.01 -14.93
N PRO A 124 -17.29 -8.75 -16.15
CA PRO A 124 -18.16 -9.69 -16.87
C PRO A 124 -17.50 -11.06 -17.01
N SER A 125 -18.30 -12.12 -17.01
CA SER A 125 -17.84 -13.52 -17.12
C SER A 125 -16.96 -13.80 -18.34
N GLU A 126 -17.10 -13.01 -19.41
CA GLU A 126 -16.35 -13.16 -20.67
C GLU A 126 -14.91 -12.64 -20.61
N ILE A 127 -14.56 -11.81 -19.62
CA ILE A 127 -13.23 -11.15 -19.48
C ILE A 127 -12.58 -11.36 -18.10
N ARG A 128 -13.16 -12.21 -17.24
CA ARG A 128 -12.55 -12.59 -15.97
C ARG A 128 -11.26 -13.39 -16.20
N GLY A 129 -10.10 -12.74 -16.04
CA GLY A 129 -8.78 -13.41 -15.98
C GLY A 129 -7.77 -13.01 -17.05
N TYR A 130 -8.10 -12.05 -17.94
CA TYR A 130 -7.15 -11.41 -18.84
C TYR A 130 -6.60 -10.11 -18.26
#